data_AF-A0A3M1LY64-F1
#
_entry.id   AF-A0A3M1LY64-F1
#
_cell.length_a   1.000
_cell.length_b   1.000
_cell.length_c   1.000
_cell.angle_alpha   90.00
_cell.angle_beta   90.00
_cell.angle_gamma   90.00
#
_symmetry.space_group_name_H-M   'P 1'
#
loop_
_entity.id
_entity.type
_entity.pdbx_description
1 polymer ?
#
loop_
_entity_poly.entity_id
_entity_poly.type
_entity_poly.pdbx_seq_one_letter_code
_entity_poly.pdbx_strand_id
1 'polypeptide(L)'
;MKADRVLYNGRFYTMNPARPRVSAIAIAGERILAVGDDEAMRDLLRPGGEAVNLEGRTVLPGFVDAHVHFLQTALLQDSLALEALPSPQAILTAVAGRLRRTEPG
;
A
#
# COMPACT_ATOMS: atom_id res chain seq x y z
N MET A 1 -25.09 8.08 8.82
CA MET A 1 -24.33 7.35 7.78
C MET A 1 -23.76 6.08 8.42
N LYS A 2 -23.78 4.94 7.73
CA LYS A 2 -23.24 3.66 8.25
C LYS A 2 -21.98 3.27 7.46
N ALA A 3 -21.11 2.47 8.08
CA ALA A 3 -19.84 2.02 7.51
C ALA A 3 -20.00 0.73 6.70
N ASP A 4 -19.29 0.65 5.58
CA ASP A 4 -19.17 -0.57 4.77
C ASP A 4 -18.16 -1.54 5.37
N ARG A 5 -17.10 -1.01 6.02
CA ARG A 5 -16.08 -1.79 6.71
C ARG A 5 -15.68 -1.18 8.05
N VAL A 6 -15.30 -2.02 9.00
CA VAL A 6 -14.69 -1.63 10.27
C VAL A 6 -13.41 -2.43 10.46
N LEU A 7 -12.30 -1.75 10.68
CA LEU A 7 -11.03 -2.37 11.08
C LEU A 7 -10.88 -2.16 12.58
N TYR A 8 -10.76 -3.24 13.36
CA TYR A 8 -10.75 -3.16 14.83
C TYR A 8 -9.63 -4.00 15.45
N ASN A 9 -9.42 -3.86 16.77
CA ASN A 9 -8.34 -4.51 17.50
C ASN A 9 -6.97 -4.21 16.86
N GLY A 10 -6.74 -2.94 16.50
CA GLY A 10 -5.49 -2.47 15.90
C GLY A 10 -4.80 -1.41 16.75
N ARG A 11 -3.61 -0.99 16.31
CA ARG A 11 -2.90 0.18 16.84
C ARG A 11 -2.82 1.24 15.74
N PHE A 12 -3.81 2.12 15.69
CA PHE A 12 -3.91 3.14 14.66
C PHE A 12 -3.21 4.42 15.10
N TYR A 13 -2.38 4.99 14.23
CA TYR A 13 -1.82 6.33 14.41
C TYR A 13 -2.52 7.30 13.47
N THR A 14 -3.24 8.28 14.01
CA THR A 14 -4.16 9.13 13.22
C THR A 14 -3.51 10.39 12.65
N MET A 15 -2.33 10.76 13.17
CA MET A 15 -1.69 12.07 12.96
C MET A 15 -2.52 13.28 13.44
N ASN A 16 -3.63 13.05 14.15
CA ASN A 16 -4.40 14.10 14.80
C ASN A 16 -3.90 14.30 16.24
N PRO A 17 -3.35 15.48 16.62
CA PRO A 17 -2.86 15.73 17.97
C PRO A 17 -3.90 15.54 19.09
N ALA A 18 -5.18 15.78 18.80
CA ALA A 18 -6.26 15.63 19.77
C ALA A 18 -6.64 14.15 20.01
N ARG A 19 -6.32 13.27 19.06
CA ARG A 19 -6.62 11.84 19.16
C ARG A 19 -5.56 11.01 18.43
N PRO A 20 -4.31 11.01 18.93
CA PRO A 20 -3.14 10.53 18.16
C PRO A 20 -3.14 9.01 17.96
N ARG A 21 -3.84 8.27 18.84
CA ARG A 21 -3.99 6.80 18.77
C ARG A 21 -5.43 6.38 19.00
N VAL A 22 -5.87 5.35 18.27
CA VAL A 22 -7.17 4.69 18.43
C VAL A 22 -7.02 3.18 18.18
N SER A 23 -8.05 2.39 18.52
CA SER A 23 -8.02 0.94 18.33
C SER A 23 -8.83 0.43 17.13
N ALA A 24 -9.69 1.29 16.56
CA ALA A 24 -10.50 0.97 15.40
C ALA A 24 -10.82 2.19 14.52
N ILE A 25 -11.17 1.92 13.25
CA ILE A 25 -11.72 2.89 12.31
C ILE A 25 -12.92 2.31 11.56
N ALA A 26 -13.86 3.17 11.20
CA ALA A 26 -15.03 2.85 10.39
C ALA A 26 -14.89 3.53 9.02
N ILE A 27 -15.14 2.80 7.93
CA ILE A 27 -14.91 3.22 6.54
C ILE A 27 -16.23 3.16 5.77
N ALA A 28 -16.56 4.24 5.04
CA ALA A 28 -17.67 4.31 4.11
C ALA A 28 -17.15 4.67 2.71
N GLY A 29 -17.27 3.76 1.75
CA GLY A 29 -16.63 3.84 0.44
C GLY A 29 -15.11 4.05 0.57
N GLU A 30 -14.63 5.18 0.04
CA GLU A 30 -13.22 5.57 0.03
C GLU A 30 -12.84 6.53 1.18
N ARG A 31 -13.73 6.75 2.14
CA ARG A 31 -13.53 7.71 3.23
C ARG A 31 -13.59 7.04 4.60
N ILE A 32 -12.74 7.53 5.50
CA ILE A 32 -12.85 7.24 6.93
C ILE A 32 -14.08 7.98 7.46
N LEU A 33 -15.10 7.23 7.89
CA LEU A 33 -16.32 7.76 8.47
C LEU A 33 -16.09 8.22 9.91
N ALA A 34 -15.38 7.40 10.69
CA ALA A 34 -15.06 7.68 12.09
C ALA A 34 -13.82 6.90 12.54
N VAL A 35 -13.24 7.34 13.64
CA VAL A 35 -12.13 6.68 14.33
C VAL A 35 -12.48 6.55 15.80
N GLY A 36 -12.02 5.50 16.49
CA GLY A 36 -12.27 5.37 17.92
C GLY A 36 -11.94 4.01 18.52
N ASP A 37 -12.64 3.67 19.60
CA ASP A 37 -12.54 2.33 20.17
C ASP A 37 -13.28 1.29 19.33
N ASP A 38 -12.98 0.04 19.61
CA ASP A 38 -13.48 -1.13 18.90
C ASP A 38 -15.00 -1.25 18.90
N GLU A 39 -15.64 -0.95 20.03
CA GLU A 39 -17.09 -1.11 20.19
C GLU A 39 -17.84 -0.02 19.41
N ALA A 40 -17.47 1.24 19.64
CA ALA A 40 -18.09 2.38 18.97
C ALA A 40 -17.96 2.29 17.43
N MET A 41 -16.85 1.78 16.91
CA MET A 41 -16.69 1.63 15.46
C MET A 41 -17.51 0.46 14.91
N ARG A 42 -17.60 -0.67 15.63
CA ARG A 42 -18.43 -1.80 15.22
C ARG A 42 -19.93 -1.45 15.16
N ASP A 43 -20.42 -0.60 16.06
CA ASP A 43 -21.81 -0.12 16.06
C ASP A 43 -22.17 0.71 14.82
N LEU A 44 -21.16 1.29 14.16
CA LEU A 44 -21.35 2.02 12.91
C LEU A 44 -21.46 1.10 11.69
N LEU A 45 -21.15 -0.20 11.81
CA LEU A 45 -21.21 -1.14 10.70
C LEU A 45 -22.65 -1.29 10.18
N ARG A 46 -22.81 -1.24 8.86
CA ARG A 46 -24.10 -1.52 8.21
C ARG A 46 -24.40 -3.03 8.19
N PRO A 47 -25.66 -3.45 8.06
CA PRO A 47 -25.99 -4.83 7.74
C PRO A 47 -25.26 -5.30 6.48
N GLY A 48 -24.56 -6.44 6.55
CA GLY A 48 -23.74 -6.95 5.46
C GLY A 48 -22.40 -6.23 5.26
N GLY A 49 -22.01 -5.31 6.15
CA GLY A 49 -20.67 -4.74 6.18
C GLY A 49 -19.61 -5.72 6.70
N GLU A 50 -18.34 -5.41 6.45
CA GLU A 50 -17.20 -6.24 6.82
C GLU A 50 -16.54 -5.76 8.11
N ALA A 51 -16.38 -6.64 9.11
CA ALA A 51 -15.57 -6.37 10.29
C ALA A 51 -14.26 -7.15 10.22
N VAL A 52 -13.13 -6.44 10.22
CA VAL A 52 -11.79 -7.02 10.08
C VAL A 52 -11.04 -6.87 11.40
N ASN A 53 -10.74 -8.00 12.03
CA ASN A 53 -9.88 -8.06 13.21
C ASN A 53 -8.40 -7.91 12.80
N LEU A 54 -7.71 -6.89 13.31
CA LEU A 54 -6.32 -6.65 12.98
C LEU A 54 -5.33 -7.40 13.89
N GLU A 55 -5.80 -8.07 14.95
CA GLU A 55 -4.98 -8.88 15.86
C GLU A 55 -3.80 -8.09 16.48
N GLY A 56 -4.05 -6.83 16.83
CA GLY A 56 -3.06 -5.92 17.42
C GLY A 56 -2.03 -5.36 16.42
N ARG A 57 -2.20 -5.57 15.11
CA ARG A 57 -1.31 -4.97 14.09
C ARG A 57 -1.41 -3.44 14.07
N THR A 58 -0.34 -2.80 13.63
CA THR A 58 -0.22 -1.34 13.53
C THR A 58 -0.77 -0.85 12.20
N VAL A 59 -1.51 0.26 12.23
CA VAL A 59 -2.00 0.96 11.03
C VAL A 59 -1.49 2.39 11.06
N LEU A 60 -0.90 2.80 9.93
CA LEU A 60 -0.42 4.14 9.66
C LEU A 60 -1.21 4.74 8.48
N PRO A 61 -1.28 6.07 8.35
CA PRO A 61 -1.67 6.68 7.09
C PRO A 61 -0.73 6.18 5.98
N GLY A 62 -1.26 5.99 4.77
CA GLY A 62 -0.45 5.65 3.61
C GLY A 62 0.64 6.71 3.40
N PHE A 63 1.86 6.27 3.09
CA PHE A 63 2.92 7.20 2.74
C PHE A 63 2.58 7.93 1.45
N VAL A 64 2.91 9.22 1.40
CA VAL A 64 2.75 10.07 0.22
C VAL A 64 4.14 10.38 -0.30
N ASP A 65 4.46 9.84 -1.48
CA ASP A 65 5.64 10.26 -2.24
C ASP A 65 5.29 11.53 -3.02
N ALA A 66 5.87 12.65 -2.61
CA ALA A 66 5.58 13.96 -3.18
C ALA A 66 6.25 14.18 -4.54
N HIS A 67 7.26 13.37 -4.90
CA HIS A 67 8.00 13.55 -6.14
C HIS A 67 8.60 12.24 -6.63
N VAL A 68 8.03 11.72 -7.71
CA VAL A 68 8.50 10.49 -8.36
C VAL A 68 8.62 10.69 -9.87
N HIS A 69 9.64 10.09 -10.47
CA HIS A 69 9.79 10.01 -11.94
C HIS A 69 9.14 8.73 -12.46
N PHE A 70 7.81 8.65 -12.44
CA PHE A 70 7.07 7.41 -12.71
C PHE A 70 7.45 6.71 -14.02
N LEU A 71 7.53 7.46 -15.14
CA LEU A 71 7.92 6.90 -16.43
C LEU A 71 9.35 6.32 -16.41
N GLN A 72 10.28 7.05 -15.79
CA GLN A 72 11.65 6.58 -15.68
C GLN A 72 11.73 5.31 -14.81
N THR A 73 10.99 5.24 -13.71
CA THR A 73 10.89 4.03 -12.87
C THR A 73 10.38 2.85 -13.69
N ALA A 74 9.33 3.03 -14.50
CA ALA A 74 8.79 1.97 -15.34
C ALA A 74 9.81 1.48 -16.38
N LEU A 75 10.52 2.39 -17.05
CA LEU A 75 11.57 2.05 -18.01
C LEU A 75 12.74 1.30 -17.35
N LEU A 76 13.11 1.68 -16.12
CA LEU A 76 14.15 0.99 -15.36
C LEU A 76 13.73 -0.43 -14.97
N GLN A 77 12.46 -0.70 -14.68
CA GLN A 77 11.97 -2.04 -14.38
C GLN A 77 12.05 -3.00 -15.59
N ASP A 78 11.99 -2.47 -16.80
CA ASP A 78 12.16 -3.24 -18.04
C ASP A 78 13.62 -3.31 -18.52
N SER A 79 14.51 -2.51 -17.90
CA SER A 79 15.92 -2.44 -18.23
C SER A 79 16.71 -3.60 -17.61
N LEU A 80 17.85 -3.94 -18.23
CA LEU A 80 18.79 -4.91 -17.66
C LEU A 80 19.64 -4.24 -16.57
N ALA A 81 19.69 -4.84 -15.38
CA ALA A 81 20.61 -4.45 -14.31
C ALA A 81 22.03 -4.97 -14.61
N LEU A 82 22.77 -4.24 -15.44
CA LEU A 82 24.10 -4.65 -15.93
C LEU A 82 25.17 -4.55 -14.84
N GLU A 83 24.98 -3.64 -13.88
CA GLU A 83 25.88 -3.39 -12.76
C GLU A 83 26.08 -4.60 -11.83
N ALA A 84 25.10 -5.50 -11.80
CA ALA A 84 25.15 -6.72 -11.00
C ALA A 84 25.90 -7.88 -11.68
N LEU A 85 26.34 -7.70 -12.94
CA LEU A 85 26.94 -8.77 -13.73
C LEU A 85 28.47 -8.82 -13.53
N PRO A 86 29.05 -10.02 -13.31
CA PRO A 86 30.42 -10.15 -12.80
C PRO A 86 31.51 -9.94 -13.86
N SER A 87 31.15 -9.74 -15.13
CA SER A 87 32.12 -9.60 -16.22
C SER A 87 31.52 -8.99 -17.49
N PRO A 88 32.36 -8.45 -18.40
CA PRO A 88 31.92 -8.03 -19.72
C PRO A 88 31.21 -9.12 -20.52
N GLN A 89 31.63 -10.38 -20.39
CA GLN A 89 31.01 -11.50 -21.09
C GLN A 89 29.58 -11.78 -20.57
N ALA A 90 29.37 -11.63 -19.26
CA ALA A 90 28.04 -11.75 -18.66
C ALA A 90 27.09 -10.64 -19.17
N ILE A 91 27.60 -9.40 -19.30
CA ILE A 91 26.86 -8.28 -19.89
C ILE A 91 26.44 -8.59 -21.32
N LEU A 92 27.37 -9.00 -22.19
CA LEU A 92 27.06 -9.35 -23.59
C LEU A 92 26.01 -10.45 -23.68
N THR A 93 26.10 -11.46 -22.81
CA THR A 93 25.14 -12.57 -22.75
C THR A 93 23.74 -12.08 -22.36
N ALA A 94 23.64 -11.18 -21.38
CA ALA A 94 22.36 -10.60 -20.94
C ALA A 94 21.73 -9.75 -22.05
N VAL A 95 22.51 -8.88 -22.69
CA VAL A 95 22.05 -8.03 -23.81
C VAL A 95 21.56 -8.89 -24.98
N ALA A 96 22.33 -9.90 -25.40
CA ALA A 96 21.92 -10.83 -26.44
C ALA A 96 20.62 -11.58 -26.07
N GLY A 97 20.45 -11.91 -24.79
CA GLY A 97 19.22 -12.50 -24.26
C GLY A 97 18.01 -11.59 -24.38
N ARG A 98 18.15 -10.29 -24.09
CA ARG A 98 17.07 -9.30 -24.21
C ARG A 98 16.67 -9.08 -25.67
N LEU A 99 17.64 -8.96 -26.58
CA LEU A 99 17.39 -8.78 -28.02
C LEU A 99 16.47 -9.85 -28.61
N ARG A 100 16.64 -11.12 -28.23
CA ARG A 100 15.79 -12.23 -28.73
C ARG A 100 14.31 -12.12 -28.33
N ARG A 101 13.97 -11.28 -27.36
CA ARG A 101 12.62 -11.14 -26.81
C ARG A 101 12.03 -9.74 -27.03
N THR A 102 12.75 -8.88 -27.76
CA THR A 102 12.27 -7.55 -28.12
C THR A 102 11.78 -7.60 -29.55
N GLU A 103 10.53 -7.21 -29.80
CA GLU A 103 10.01 -7.09 -31.17
C GLU A 103 10.76 -5.97 -31.92
N PRO A 104 10.89 -6.07 -33.26
CA PRO A 104 11.37 -4.96 -34.07
C PRO A 104 10.46 -3.74 -33.86
N GLY A 105 11.08 -2.58 -33.63
CA GLY A 105 10.37 -1.29 -33.52
C GLY A 105 9.96 -0.71 -34.86
#